data_AF-A0A352BSH0-F1
#
_entry.id   AF-A0A352BSH0-F1
#
_cell.length_a   1.000
_cell.length_b   1.000
_cell.length_c   1.000
_cell.angle_alpha   90.00
_cell.angle_beta   90.00
_cell.angle_gamma   90.00
#
_symmetry.space_group_name_H-M   'P 1'
#
loop_
_entity.id
_entity.type
_entity.pdbx_description
1 polymer ?
#
loop_
_entity_poly.entity_id
_entity_poly.type
_entity_poly.pdbx_seq_one_letter_code
_entity_poly.pdbx_strand_id
1 'polypeptide(L)'
;AGGVEIDQLQQTIGLAGYTKNAVFVSKQQAAEEHSALIGENFMEFLGDNPLKNSIDVFLLAEFVTSEDIERIQNELMQNSFVESVNYDKPLIVLLNDNIKKISFWALVISAIFLVITIVLINNSIRLSVYAKRFTIKTMQLVGATKGFIRAPFVRQSILFGTFGALIAIFGLFGVLWALNQYFPELDIIGDVKGHVWLALFVLGAGIIISGLSTFFAIRRFLNLRSDELYY
;
A
#
# COMPACT_ATOMS: atom_id res chain seq x y z
N ALA A 1 33.47 -17.10 20.35
CA ALA A 1 32.37 -16.80 21.29
C ALA A 1 31.97 -18.10 21.98
N GLY A 2 31.76 -18.05 23.29
CA GLY A 2 31.10 -19.13 24.02
C GLY A 2 29.61 -19.21 23.63
N GLY A 3 28.96 -20.36 23.83
CA GLY A 3 27.55 -20.54 23.48
C GLY A 3 26.62 -19.50 24.11
N VAL A 4 26.92 -19.05 25.34
CA VAL A 4 26.12 -18.06 26.09
C VAL A 4 26.06 -16.69 25.42
N GLU A 5 27.14 -16.27 24.75
CA GLU A 5 27.23 -14.94 24.11
C GLU A 5 26.40 -14.91 22.80
N ILE A 6 26.37 -16.04 22.10
CA ILE A 6 25.57 -16.24 20.88
C ILE A 6 24.08 -16.22 21.23
N ASP A 7 23.68 -16.92 22.30
CA ASP A 7 22.29 -16.95 22.76
C ASP A 7 21.78 -15.55 23.15
N GLN A 8 22.63 -14.75 23.82
CA GLN A 8 22.31 -13.37 24.17
C GLN A 8 22.16 -12.48 22.93
N LEU A 9 23.05 -12.63 21.94
CA LEU A 9 22.97 -11.90 20.68
C LEU A 9 21.70 -12.28 19.90
N GLN A 10 21.38 -13.57 19.81
CA GLN A 10 20.18 -14.06 19.15
C GLN A 10 18.92 -13.51 19.82
N GLN A 11 18.85 -13.52 21.16
CA GLN A 11 17.70 -12.95 21.88
C GLN A 11 17.58 -11.45 21.66
N THR A 12 18.70 -10.72 21.69
CA THR A 12 18.69 -9.27 21.47
C THR A 12 18.17 -8.93 20.08
N ILE A 13 18.67 -9.61 19.04
CA ILE A 13 18.22 -9.42 17.67
C ILE A 13 16.77 -9.87 17.51
N GLY A 14 16.37 -10.98 18.11
CA GLY A 14 15.01 -11.51 18.07
C GLY A 14 13.97 -10.60 18.75
N LEU A 15 14.38 -9.82 19.74
CA LEU A 15 13.52 -8.83 20.42
C LEU A 15 13.53 -7.46 19.76
N ALA A 16 14.41 -7.24 18.77
CA ALA A 16 14.47 -5.97 18.07
C ALA A 16 13.17 -5.73 17.27
N GLY A 17 12.68 -4.50 17.28
CA GLY A 17 11.40 -4.15 16.65
C GLY A 17 11.36 -4.35 15.14
N TYR A 18 12.51 -4.59 14.49
CA TYR A 18 12.62 -4.86 13.06
C TYR A 18 12.67 -6.35 12.71
N THR A 19 12.78 -7.24 13.69
CA THR A 19 13.01 -8.67 13.46
C THR A 19 11.70 -9.46 13.54
N LYS A 20 11.38 -10.20 12.47
CA LYS A 20 10.31 -11.20 12.44
C LYS A 20 10.77 -12.51 13.09
N ASN A 21 12.00 -12.94 12.79
CA ASN A 21 12.58 -14.15 13.35
C ASN A 21 14.13 -14.09 13.30
N ALA A 22 14.80 -14.74 14.25
CA ALA A 22 16.26 -14.86 14.28
C ALA A 22 16.66 -16.31 14.54
N VAL A 23 17.31 -16.95 13.56
CA VAL A 23 17.66 -18.37 13.60
C VAL A 23 19.17 -18.52 13.70
N PHE A 24 19.64 -19.17 14.76
CA PHE A 24 21.05 -19.51 14.87
C PHE A 24 21.39 -20.70 13.97
N VAL A 25 22.42 -20.55 13.14
CA VAL A 25 22.96 -21.61 12.29
C VAL A 25 24.41 -21.87 12.70
N SER A 26 24.66 -23.08 13.21
CA SER A 26 26.01 -23.49 13.58
C SER A 26 26.88 -23.70 12.35
N LYS A 27 28.19 -23.53 12.48
CA LYS A 27 29.12 -23.79 11.37
C LYS A 27 28.96 -25.19 10.77
N GLN A 28 28.68 -26.21 11.59
CA GLN A 28 28.43 -27.58 11.12
C GLN A 28 27.13 -27.68 10.31
N GLN A 29 26.04 -27.12 10.83
CA GLN A 29 24.75 -27.10 10.12
C GLN A 29 24.87 -26.35 8.80
N ALA A 30 25.53 -25.18 8.79
CA ALA A 30 25.78 -24.42 7.57
C ALA A 30 26.58 -25.24 6.54
N ALA A 31 27.53 -26.06 6.98
CA ALA A 31 28.32 -26.92 6.09
C ALA A 31 27.50 -28.07 5.51
N GLU A 32 26.60 -28.67 6.30
CA GLU A 32 25.68 -29.70 5.84
C GLU A 32 24.69 -29.13 4.80
N GLU A 33 24.05 -27.99 5.11
CA GLU A 33 23.10 -27.33 4.20
C GLU A 33 23.77 -26.87 2.89
N HIS A 34 24.97 -26.30 2.99
CA HIS A 34 25.72 -25.84 1.81
C HIS A 34 26.21 -27.00 0.93
N SER A 35 26.67 -28.09 1.55
CA SER A 35 27.05 -29.32 0.81
C SER A 35 25.85 -29.94 0.10
N ALA A 36 24.68 -29.97 0.76
CA ALA A 36 23.44 -30.45 0.16
C ALA A 36 22.98 -29.59 -1.02
N LEU A 37 23.18 -28.27 -0.94
CA LEU A 37 22.79 -27.32 -1.99
C LEU A 37 23.68 -27.40 -3.24
N ILE A 38 24.98 -27.65 -3.07
CA ILE A 38 25.94 -27.82 -4.17
C ILE A 38 25.94 -29.26 -4.70
N GLY A 39 25.50 -30.24 -3.90
CA GLY A 39 25.52 -31.65 -4.24
C GLY A 39 26.89 -32.33 -4.06
N GLU A 40 27.84 -31.63 -3.45
CA GLU A 40 29.20 -32.11 -3.17
C GLU A 40 29.61 -31.78 -1.73
N ASN A 41 30.33 -32.69 -1.08
CA ASN A 41 30.86 -32.46 0.26
C ASN A 41 32.17 -31.66 0.20
N PHE A 42 32.07 -30.34 0.22
CA PHE A 42 33.24 -29.46 0.15
C PHE A 42 34.24 -29.68 1.30
N MET A 43 33.80 -30.24 2.43
CA MET A 43 34.68 -30.55 3.57
C MET A 43 35.67 -31.67 3.23
N GLU A 44 35.32 -32.59 2.33
CA GLU A 44 36.26 -33.64 1.86
C GLU A 44 37.39 -33.04 1.02
N PHE A 45 37.14 -31.93 0.32
CA PHE A 45 38.14 -31.25 -0.52
C PHE A 45 39.00 -30.25 0.29
N LEU A 46 38.40 -29.54 1.24
CA LEU A 46 39.08 -28.52 2.05
C LEU A 46 39.72 -29.06 3.34
N GLY A 47 39.35 -30.27 3.76
CA GLY A 47 39.88 -30.94 4.96
C GLY A 47 39.33 -30.43 6.29
N ASP A 48 38.85 -29.18 6.35
CA ASP A 48 38.17 -28.60 7.51
C ASP A 48 37.06 -27.62 7.06
N ASN A 49 36.16 -27.28 7.98
CA ASN A 49 35.02 -26.40 7.73
C ASN A 49 35.42 -24.91 7.86
N PRO A 50 35.45 -24.14 6.75
CA PRO A 50 35.80 -22.72 6.77
C PRO A 50 34.65 -21.81 7.23
N LEU A 51 33.44 -22.36 7.40
CA LEU A 51 32.27 -21.58 7.77
C LEU A 51 32.30 -21.16 9.24
N LYS A 52 31.67 -20.03 9.50
CA LYS A 52 31.49 -19.48 10.84
C LYS A 52 30.05 -19.70 11.28
N ASN A 53 29.83 -19.63 12.59
CA ASN A 53 28.48 -19.57 13.12
C ASN A 53 27.80 -18.29 12.62
N SER A 54 26.53 -18.36 12.23
CA SER A 54 25.74 -17.23 11.76
C SER A 54 24.39 -17.14 12.47
N ILE A 55 23.77 -15.97 12.40
CA ILE A 55 22.38 -15.76 12.81
C ILE A 55 21.64 -15.23 11.59
N ASP A 56 20.71 -16.00 11.09
CA ASP A 56 19.85 -15.60 9.98
C ASP A 56 18.71 -14.75 10.52
N VAL A 57 18.67 -13.49 10.08
CA VAL A 57 17.71 -12.49 10.56
C VAL A 57 16.65 -12.25 9.50
N PHE A 58 15.43 -12.64 9.80
CA PHE A 58 14.26 -12.35 8.97
C PHE A 58 13.64 -11.04 9.44
N LEU A 59 13.64 -10.04 8.57
CA LEU A 59 13.10 -8.71 8.88
C LEU A 59 11.58 -8.64 8.67
N LEU A 60 10.91 -7.76 9.41
CA LEU A 60 9.54 -7.36 9.12
C LEU A 60 9.49 -6.53 7.83
N ALA A 61 8.40 -6.66 7.06
CA ALA A 61 8.25 -6.05 5.73
C ALA A 61 8.44 -4.53 5.73
N GLU A 62 8.08 -3.85 6.82
CA GLU A 62 8.22 -2.40 6.96
C GLU A 62 9.68 -1.91 7.04
N PHE A 63 10.63 -2.79 7.43
CA PHE A 63 12.05 -2.46 7.57
C PHE A 63 12.92 -2.99 6.41
N VAL A 64 12.29 -3.39 5.30
CA VAL A 64 13.00 -3.90 4.10
C VAL A 64 13.22 -2.76 3.09
N THR A 65 13.63 -1.59 3.58
CA THR A 65 14.06 -0.47 2.74
C THR A 65 15.58 -0.43 2.62
N SER A 66 16.11 0.12 1.54
CA SER A 66 17.57 0.26 1.38
C SER A 66 18.20 1.03 2.55
N GLU A 67 17.49 2.05 3.05
CA GLU A 67 17.91 2.90 4.18
C GLU A 67 17.82 2.13 5.52
N ASP A 68 16.73 1.38 5.73
CA ASP A 68 16.57 0.59 6.96
C ASP A 68 17.57 -0.54 7.06
N ILE A 69 17.83 -1.25 5.96
CA ILE A 69 18.81 -2.36 5.97
C ILE A 69 20.22 -1.82 6.19
N GLU A 70 20.58 -0.67 5.60
CA GLU A 70 21.87 -0.03 5.90
C GLU A 70 21.95 0.42 7.38
N ARG A 71 20.87 0.97 7.94
CA ARG A 71 20.82 1.34 9.36
C ARG A 71 20.97 0.12 10.26
N ILE A 72 20.23 -0.96 10.00
CA ILE A 72 20.30 -2.21 10.76
C ILE A 72 21.69 -2.84 10.63
N GLN A 73 22.27 -2.86 9.44
CA GLN A 73 23.64 -3.33 9.22
C GLN A 73 24.62 -2.56 10.12
N ASN A 74 24.56 -1.23 10.12
CA ASN A 74 25.45 -0.40 10.93
C ASN A 74 25.23 -0.62 12.44
N GLU A 75 23.98 -0.79 12.88
CA GLU A 75 23.63 -1.09 14.26
C GLU A 75 24.20 -2.44 14.72
N LEU A 76 24.05 -3.48 13.89
CA LEU A 76 24.58 -4.82 14.18
C LEU A 76 26.12 -4.84 14.17
N MET A 77 26.75 -4.11 13.25
CA MET A 77 28.22 -4.01 13.16
C MET A 77 28.87 -3.24 14.33
N GLN A 78 28.10 -2.47 15.11
CA GLN A 78 28.63 -1.85 16.33
C GLN A 78 28.84 -2.86 17.47
N ASN A 79 28.24 -4.05 17.36
CA ASN A 79 28.42 -5.10 18.34
C ASN A 79 29.76 -5.82 18.11
N SER A 80 30.62 -5.87 19.12
CA SER A 80 31.94 -6.51 19.04
C SER A 80 31.90 -8.02 18.75
N PHE A 81 30.73 -8.67 18.91
CA PHE A 81 30.54 -10.08 18.61
C PHE A 81 30.10 -10.33 17.16
N VAL A 82 29.81 -9.29 16.38
CA VAL A 82 29.43 -9.38 14.96
C VAL A 82 30.64 -9.05 14.11
N GLU A 83 31.13 -10.03 13.35
CA GLU A 83 32.27 -9.83 12.46
C GLU A 83 31.85 -9.21 11.11
N SER A 84 30.74 -9.68 10.54
CA SER A 84 30.19 -9.16 9.29
C SER A 84 28.69 -9.40 9.21
N VAL A 85 28.00 -8.51 8.51
CA VAL A 85 26.58 -8.64 8.15
C VAL A 85 26.51 -8.72 6.63
N ASN A 86 26.04 -9.85 6.11
CA ASN A 86 25.98 -10.12 4.68
C ASN A 86 24.53 -10.14 4.20
N TYR A 87 24.24 -9.37 3.15
CA TYR A 87 22.93 -9.35 2.48
C TYR A 87 23.12 -8.96 1.01
N ASP A 88 22.17 -9.34 0.16
CA ASP A 88 22.20 -9.01 -1.26
C ASP A 88 21.77 -7.56 -1.49
N LYS A 89 22.70 -6.62 -1.25
CA LYS A 89 22.46 -5.19 -1.43
C LYS A 89 22.00 -4.82 -2.84
N PRO A 90 22.62 -5.31 -3.94
CA PRO A 90 22.12 -5.05 -5.29
C PRO A 90 20.66 -5.47 -5.50
N LEU A 91 20.29 -6.65 -5.00
CA LEU A 91 18.91 -7.13 -5.11
C LEU A 91 17.92 -6.25 -4.35
N ILE A 92 18.22 -5.88 -3.10
CA ILE A 92 17.36 -5.00 -2.31
C ILE A 92 17.18 -3.65 -3.00
N VAL A 93 18.27 -3.02 -3.46
CA VAL A 93 18.22 -1.73 -4.16
C VAL A 93 17.37 -1.86 -5.43
N LEU A 94 17.58 -2.93 -6.21
CA LEU A 94 16.80 -3.19 -7.41
C LEU A 94 15.29 -3.35 -7.10
N LEU A 95 14.93 -4.11 -6.08
CA LEU A 95 13.53 -4.28 -5.66
C LEU A 95 12.93 -2.95 -5.21
N ASN A 96 13.63 -2.20 -4.36
CA ASN A 96 13.14 -0.94 -3.83
C ASN A 96 12.93 0.11 -4.94
N ASP A 97 13.89 0.23 -5.87
CA ASP A 97 13.79 1.14 -7.01
C ASP A 97 12.65 0.76 -7.96
N ASN A 98 12.45 -0.53 -8.21
CA ASN A 98 11.33 -0.98 -9.05
C ASN A 98 9.98 -0.74 -8.38
N ILE A 99 9.86 -1.02 -7.08
CA ILE A 99 8.65 -0.72 -6.31
C ILE A 99 8.36 0.78 -6.36
N LYS A 100 9.36 1.65 -6.09
CA LYS A 100 9.21 3.11 -6.19
C LYS A 100 8.76 3.56 -7.58
N LYS A 101 9.34 3.02 -8.65
CA LYS A 101 8.96 3.33 -10.04
C LYS A 101 7.51 2.91 -10.34
N ILE A 102 7.13 1.69 -9.96
CA ILE A 102 5.78 1.17 -10.17
C ILE A 102 4.76 2.01 -9.39
N SER A 103 5.04 2.30 -8.11
CA SER A 103 4.19 3.16 -7.27
C SER A 103 4.03 4.56 -7.85
N PHE A 104 5.11 5.15 -8.39
CA PHE A 104 5.06 6.45 -9.04
C PHE A 104 4.13 6.44 -10.26
N TRP A 105 4.30 5.48 -11.18
CA TRP A 105 3.45 5.37 -12.36
C TRP A 105 2.00 5.03 -12.01
N ALA A 106 1.77 4.18 -11.01
CA ALA A 106 0.43 3.90 -10.49
C ALA A 106 -0.25 5.19 -10.00
N LEU A 107 0.47 6.03 -9.24
CA LEU A 107 -0.04 7.31 -8.77
C LEU A 107 -0.37 8.27 -9.92
N VAL A 108 0.50 8.36 -10.93
CA VAL A 108 0.26 9.16 -12.14
C VAL A 108 -1.02 8.71 -12.84
N ILE A 109 -1.19 7.40 -13.04
CA ILE A 109 -2.38 6.83 -13.66
C ILE A 109 -3.62 7.11 -12.81
N SER A 110 -3.56 6.93 -11.49
CA SER A 110 -4.65 7.26 -10.57
C SER A 110 -5.05 8.74 -10.63
N ALA A 111 -4.08 9.66 -10.73
CA ALA A 111 -4.35 11.08 -10.87
C ALA A 111 -5.08 11.40 -12.19
N ILE A 112 -4.69 10.76 -13.29
CA ILE A 112 -5.38 10.90 -14.58
C ILE A 112 -6.83 10.40 -14.48
N PHE A 113 -7.04 9.23 -13.88
CA PHE A 113 -8.39 8.69 -13.66
C PHE A 113 -9.24 9.62 -12.79
N LEU A 114 -8.67 10.22 -11.76
CA LEU A 114 -9.37 11.20 -10.91
C LEU A 114 -9.85 12.40 -11.72
N VAL A 115 -9.02 12.95 -12.62
CA VAL A 115 -9.41 14.03 -13.53
C VAL A 115 -10.53 13.60 -14.46
N ILE A 116 -10.41 12.41 -15.07
CA ILE A 116 -11.44 11.84 -15.94
C ILE A 116 -12.77 11.71 -15.19
N THR A 117 -12.75 11.17 -13.97
CA THR A 117 -13.93 11.04 -13.11
C THR A 117 -14.59 12.40 -12.82
N ILE A 118 -13.81 13.43 -12.49
CA ILE A 118 -14.35 14.79 -12.26
C ILE A 118 -15.03 15.34 -13.51
N VAL A 119 -14.41 15.17 -14.69
CA VAL A 119 -14.99 15.61 -15.97
C VAL A 119 -16.30 14.86 -16.27
N LEU A 120 -16.33 13.55 -16.08
CA LEU A 120 -17.53 12.72 -16.28
C LEU A 120 -18.67 13.13 -15.33
N ILE A 121 -18.36 13.36 -14.05
CA ILE A 121 -19.34 13.84 -13.06
C ILE A 121 -19.89 15.19 -13.51
N ASN A 122 -19.04 16.14 -13.89
CA ASN A 122 -19.47 17.46 -14.34
C ASN A 122 -20.42 17.38 -15.55
N ASN A 123 -20.08 16.54 -16.54
CA ASN A 123 -20.93 16.33 -17.71
C ASN A 123 -22.26 15.66 -17.36
N SER A 124 -22.25 14.67 -16.47
CA SER A 124 -23.47 13.99 -16.00
C SER A 124 -24.39 14.95 -15.23
N ILE A 125 -23.82 15.76 -14.33
CA ILE A 125 -24.57 16.77 -13.58
C ILE A 125 -25.18 17.82 -14.51
N ARG A 126 -24.42 18.30 -15.51
CA ARG A 126 -24.91 19.23 -16.52
C ARG A 126 -26.17 18.68 -17.21
N LEU A 127 -26.10 17.43 -17.67
CA LEU A 127 -27.23 16.77 -18.32
C LEU A 127 -28.43 16.64 -17.37
N SER A 128 -28.19 16.24 -16.12
CA SER A 128 -29.24 16.07 -15.12
C SER A 128 -29.94 17.40 -14.75
N VAL A 129 -29.17 18.48 -14.60
CA VAL A 129 -29.68 19.83 -14.34
C VAL A 129 -30.50 20.32 -15.54
N TYR A 130 -30.00 20.13 -16.76
CA TYR A 130 -30.72 20.53 -17.98
C TYR A 130 -32.06 19.79 -18.14
N ALA A 131 -32.09 18.49 -17.81
CA ALA A 131 -33.32 17.69 -17.83
C ALA A 131 -34.36 18.17 -16.80
N LYS A 132 -33.92 18.74 -15.67
CA LYS A 132 -34.80 19.25 -14.59
C LYS A 132 -34.94 20.78 -14.60
N ARG A 133 -34.57 21.45 -15.69
CA ARG A 133 -34.50 22.93 -15.75
C ARG A 133 -35.81 23.63 -15.36
N PHE A 134 -36.97 23.09 -15.77
CA PHE A 134 -38.27 23.68 -15.44
C PHE A 134 -38.57 23.60 -13.95
N THR A 135 -38.36 22.44 -13.33
CA THR A 135 -38.55 22.24 -11.89
C THR A 135 -37.61 23.15 -11.09
N ILE A 136 -36.35 23.27 -11.51
CA ILE A 136 -35.37 24.16 -10.88
C ILE A 136 -35.83 25.62 -10.98
N LYS A 137 -36.35 26.05 -12.13
CA LYS A 137 -36.87 27.41 -12.31
C LYS A 137 -38.09 27.67 -11.41
N THR A 138 -39.05 26.75 -11.33
CA THR A 138 -40.18 26.87 -10.42
C THR A 138 -39.71 26.99 -8.97
N MET A 139 -38.74 26.17 -8.55
CA MET A 139 -38.14 26.26 -7.21
C MET A 139 -37.50 27.64 -6.96
N GLN A 140 -36.81 28.21 -7.95
CA GLN A 140 -36.23 29.55 -7.86
C GLN A 140 -37.31 30.64 -7.74
N LEU A 141 -38.42 30.52 -8.47
CA LEU A 141 -39.51 31.51 -8.44
C LEU A 141 -40.25 31.55 -7.10
N VAL A 142 -40.34 30.43 -6.40
CA VAL A 142 -40.91 30.36 -5.05
C VAL A 142 -39.88 30.69 -3.94
N GLY A 143 -38.68 31.13 -4.30
CA GLY A 143 -37.66 31.58 -3.35
C GLY A 143 -36.79 30.48 -2.74
N ALA A 144 -36.72 29.28 -3.33
CA ALA A 144 -35.88 28.21 -2.81
C ALA A 144 -34.39 28.58 -2.86
N THR A 145 -33.66 28.27 -1.78
CA THR A 145 -32.22 28.55 -1.72
C THR A 145 -31.42 27.66 -2.67
N LYS A 146 -30.27 28.15 -3.16
CA LYS A 146 -29.33 27.34 -3.98
C LYS A 146 -28.91 26.02 -3.28
N GLY A 147 -28.87 26.03 -1.96
CA GLY A 147 -28.60 24.87 -1.10
C GLY A 147 -29.70 23.80 -1.18
N PHE A 148 -30.96 24.21 -1.23
CA PHE A 148 -32.10 23.31 -1.36
C PHE A 148 -32.10 22.62 -2.74
N ILE A 149 -31.80 23.38 -3.80
CA ILE A 149 -31.76 22.87 -5.18
C ILE A 149 -30.61 21.86 -5.37
N ARG A 150 -29.43 22.09 -4.77
CA ARG A 150 -28.26 21.21 -4.91
C ARG A 150 -28.33 19.93 -4.08
N ALA A 151 -29.00 19.96 -2.93
CA ALA A 151 -29.03 18.86 -1.96
C ALA A 151 -29.40 17.49 -2.56
N PRO A 152 -30.45 17.34 -3.39
CA PRO A 152 -30.81 16.04 -3.95
C PRO A 152 -29.69 15.46 -4.85
N PHE A 153 -29.03 16.30 -5.64
CA PHE A 153 -27.95 15.86 -6.52
C PHE A 153 -26.71 15.43 -5.74
N VAL A 154 -26.30 16.21 -4.73
CA VAL A 154 -25.14 15.86 -3.90
C VAL A 154 -25.40 14.55 -3.15
N ARG A 155 -26.59 14.37 -2.57
CA ARG A 155 -26.97 13.10 -1.91
C ARG A 155 -26.94 11.92 -2.88
N GLN A 156 -27.46 12.10 -4.10
CA GLN A 156 -27.44 11.05 -5.12
C GLN A 156 -26.00 10.68 -5.51
N SER A 157 -25.12 11.66 -5.69
CA SER A 157 -23.71 11.41 -6.02
C SER A 157 -22.96 10.73 -4.89
N ILE A 158 -23.20 11.12 -3.63
CA ILE A 158 -22.63 10.44 -2.46
C ILE A 158 -23.07 8.97 -2.43
N LEU A 159 -24.36 8.68 -2.65
CA LEU A 159 -24.85 7.30 -2.70
C LEU A 159 -24.13 6.49 -3.78
N PHE A 160 -24.04 7.02 -5.00
CA PHE A 160 -23.31 6.35 -6.08
C PHE A 160 -21.81 6.20 -5.79
N GLY A 161 -21.19 7.21 -5.15
CA GLY A 161 -19.80 7.14 -4.69
C GLY A 161 -19.58 6.04 -3.65
N THR A 162 -20.51 5.91 -2.70
CA THR A 162 -20.49 4.82 -1.70
C THR A 162 -20.60 3.45 -2.37
N PHE A 163 -21.56 3.25 -3.28
CA PHE A 163 -21.69 1.98 -4.00
C PHE A 163 -20.45 1.65 -4.85
N GLY A 164 -19.90 2.64 -5.54
CA GLY A 164 -18.67 2.47 -6.31
C GLY A 164 -17.48 2.08 -5.41
N ALA A 165 -17.35 2.72 -4.25
CA ALA A 165 -16.32 2.38 -3.28
C ALA A 165 -16.49 0.97 -2.70
N LEU A 166 -17.72 0.55 -2.40
CA LEU A 166 -18.00 -0.82 -1.95
C LEU A 166 -17.59 -1.85 -3.00
N ILE A 167 -17.94 -1.63 -4.28
CA ILE A 167 -17.53 -2.51 -5.37
C ILE A 167 -16.01 -2.57 -5.50
N ALA A 168 -15.33 -1.42 -5.39
CA ALA A 168 -13.87 -1.36 -5.42
C ALA A 168 -13.23 -2.12 -4.25
N ILE A 169 -13.79 -1.98 -3.04
CA ILE A 169 -13.36 -2.72 -1.85
C ILE A 169 -13.50 -4.23 -2.07
N PHE A 170 -14.66 -4.71 -2.54
CA PHE A 170 -14.85 -6.13 -2.84
C PHE A 170 -13.87 -6.64 -3.90
N GLY A 171 -13.64 -5.87 -4.95
CA GLY A 171 -12.65 -6.21 -5.98
C GLY A 171 -11.23 -6.28 -5.42
N LEU A 172 -10.85 -5.31 -4.60
CA LEU A 172 -9.54 -5.27 -3.94
C LEU A 172 -9.32 -6.50 -3.07
N PHE A 173 -10.26 -6.81 -2.17
CA PHE A 173 -10.16 -7.99 -1.31
C PHE A 173 -10.19 -9.30 -2.10
N GLY A 174 -10.92 -9.35 -3.22
CA GLY A 174 -10.87 -10.50 -4.14
C GLY A 174 -9.49 -10.72 -4.75
N VAL A 175 -8.80 -9.65 -5.16
CA VAL A 175 -7.43 -9.71 -5.69
C VAL A 175 -6.44 -10.10 -4.60
N LEU A 176 -6.53 -9.52 -3.41
CA LEU A 176 -5.66 -9.87 -2.28
C LEU A 176 -5.82 -11.34 -1.89
N TRP A 177 -7.07 -11.84 -1.86
CA TRP A 177 -7.33 -13.24 -1.61
C TRP A 177 -6.72 -14.15 -2.68
N ALA A 178 -6.85 -13.80 -3.96
CA ALA A 178 -6.23 -14.56 -5.05
C ALA A 178 -4.69 -14.57 -4.93
N LEU A 179 -4.06 -13.42 -4.66
CA LEU A 179 -2.61 -13.32 -4.50
C LEU A 179 -2.09 -14.18 -3.34
N ASN A 180 -2.82 -14.22 -2.22
CA ASN A 180 -2.45 -15.05 -1.08
C ASN A 180 -2.46 -16.56 -1.40
N GLN A 181 -3.25 -17.00 -2.37
CA GLN A 181 -3.26 -18.41 -2.81
C GLN A 181 -2.06 -18.74 -3.71
N TYR A 182 -1.58 -17.77 -4.49
CA TYR A 182 -0.43 -17.96 -5.37
C TYR A 182 0.91 -17.79 -4.65
N PHE A 183 0.95 -16.94 -3.62
CA PHE A 183 2.15 -16.59 -2.86
C PHE A 183 1.87 -16.61 -1.34
N PRO A 184 1.65 -17.80 -0.75
CA PRO A 184 1.32 -17.93 0.66
C PRO A 184 2.43 -17.43 1.58
N GLU A 185 3.68 -17.40 1.11
CA GLU A 185 4.84 -16.94 1.87
C GLU A 185 4.78 -15.45 2.22
N LEU A 186 4.01 -14.67 1.45
CA LEU A 186 3.89 -13.22 1.63
C LEU A 186 2.92 -12.83 2.74
N ASP A 187 2.08 -13.75 3.23
CA ASP A 187 1.07 -13.54 4.29
C ASP A 187 0.29 -12.21 4.14
N ILE A 188 -0.16 -11.95 2.90
CA ILE A 188 -0.74 -10.65 2.50
C ILE A 188 -2.01 -10.36 3.31
N ILE A 189 -2.77 -11.40 3.69
CA ILE A 189 -4.03 -11.24 4.43
C ILE A 189 -3.81 -11.01 5.93
N GLY A 190 -2.62 -11.32 6.47
CA GLY A 190 -2.32 -11.29 7.90
C GLY A 190 -2.49 -9.92 8.57
N ASP A 191 -2.26 -8.82 7.84
CA ASP A 191 -2.37 -7.46 8.38
C ASP A 191 -3.82 -6.92 8.40
N VAL A 192 -4.69 -7.53 9.21
CA VAL A 192 -6.11 -7.15 9.28
C VAL A 192 -6.31 -5.65 9.57
N LYS A 193 -5.45 -5.04 10.39
CA LYS A 193 -5.57 -3.62 10.75
C LYS A 193 -5.30 -2.71 9.55
N GLY A 194 -4.24 -2.97 8.79
CA GLY A 194 -3.94 -2.22 7.56
C GLY A 194 -5.07 -2.30 6.55
N HIS A 195 -5.64 -3.49 6.35
CA HIS A 195 -6.76 -3.70 5.44
C HIS A 195 -8.03 -2.93 5.82
N VAL A 196 -8.35 -2.85 7.12
CA VAL A 196 -9.49 -2.07 7.60
C VAL A 196 -9.28 -0.58 7.36
N TRP A 197 -8.09 -0.05 7.68
CA TRP A 197 -7.77 1.35 7.41
C TRP A 197 -7.80 1.70 5.92
N LEU A 198 -7.29 0.81 5.07
CA LEU A 198 -7.34 0.96 3.62
C LEU A 198 -8.79 0.98 3.11
N ALA A 199 -9.64 0.06 3.56
CA ALA A 199 -11.05 0.02 3.18
C ALA A 199 -11.80 1.30 3.60
N LEU A 200 -11.56 1.79 4.82
CA LEU A 200 -12.11 3.05 5.30
C LEU A 200 -11.63 4.24 4.47
N PHE A 201 -10.34 4.26 4.10
CA PHE A 201 -9.79 5.29 3.23
C PHE A 201 -10.44 5.29 1.85
N VAL A 202 -10.61 4.12 1.21
CA VAL A 202 -11.26 3.99 -0.10
C VAL A 202 -12.72 4.46 -0.03
N LEU A 203 -13.45 4.05 1.01
CA LEU A 203 -14.83 4.46 1.23
C LEU A 203 -14.95 5.97 1.45
N GLY A 204 -14.09 6.52 2.32
CA GLY A 204 -14.03 7.96 2.60
C GLY A 204 -13.67 8.76 1.35
N ALA A 205 -12.65 8.36 0.61
CA ALA A 205 -12.23 9.00 -0.62
C ALA A 205 -13.34 8.99 -1.67
N GLY A 206 -14.02 7.86 -1.88
CA GLY A 206 -15.15 7.76 -2.81
C GLY A 206 -16.29 8.72 -2.47
N ILE A 207 -16.66 8.81 -1.19
CA ILE A 207 -17.71 9.73 -0.71
C ILE A 207 -17.28 11.19 -0.86
N ILE A 208 -16.05 11.52 -0.44
CA ILE A 208 -15.53 12.89 -0.48
C ILE A 208 -15.37 13.38 -1.91
N ILE A 209 -14.74 12.58 -2.78
CA ILE A 209 -14.50 12.95 -4.19
C ILE A 209 -15.83 13.14 -4.92
N SER A 210 -16.77 12.20 -4.79
CA SER A 210 -18.09 12.29 -5.44
C SER A 210 -18.91 13.49 -4.92
N GLY A 211 -18.94 13.67 -3.60
CA GLY A 211 -19.66 14.77 -2.95
C GLY A 211 -19.09 16.15 -3.32
N LEU A 212 -17.77 16.33 -3.20
CA LEU A 212 -17.11 17.59 -3.54
C LEU A 212 -17.20 17.89 -5.03
N SER A 213 -16.93 16.91 -5.89
CA SER A 213 -17.00 17.09 -7.35
C SER A 213 -18.39 17.58 -7.78
N THR A 214 -19.46 16.92 -7.31
CA THR A 214 -20.84 17.32 -7.60
C THR A 214 -21.18 18.69 -7.02
N PHE A 215 -20.73 18.98 -5.79
CA PHE A 215 -20.94 20.28 -5.16
C PHE A 215 -20.35 21.42 -6.00
N PHE A 216 -19.09 21.29 -6.45
CA PHE A 216 -18.44 22.30 -7.27
C PHE A 216 -19.09 22.43 -8.66
N ALA A 217 -19.44 21.31 -9.29
CA ALA A 217 -20.12 21.30 -10.58
C ALA A 217 -21.46 22.06 -10.54
N ILE A 218 -22.31 21.78 -9.54
CA ILE A 218 -23.62 22.44 -9.40
C ILE A 218 -23.46 23.90 -8.98
N ARG A 219 -22.52 24.22 -8.07
CA ARG A 219 -22.28 25.60 -7.67
C ARG A 219 -21.91 26.46 -8.87
N ARG A 220 -21.05 25.96 -9.77
CA ARG A 220 -20.71 26.62 -11.02
C ARG A 220 -21.94 26.83 -11.89
N PHE A 221 -22.79 25.81 -12.02
CA PHE A 221 -24.01 25.88 -12.84
C PHE A 221 -25.07 26.85 -12.31
N LEU A 222 -25.31 26.87 -10.99
CA LEU A 222 -26.32 27.74 -10.36
C LEU A 222 -25.86 29.20 -10.17
N ASN A 223 -24.57 29.49 -10.34
CA ASN A 223 -24.02 30.85 -10.29
C ASN A 223 -23.89 31.50 -11.67
N LEU A 224 -23.88 30.72 -12.74
CA LEU A 224 -24.06 31.26 -14.09
C LEU A 224 -25.48 31.82 -14.16
N ARG A 225 -25.60 33.11 -14.52
CA ARG A 225 -26.86 33.86 -14.48
C ARG A 225 -27.92 33.09 -15.24
N SER A 226 -29.12 33.06 -14.65
CA SER A 226 -30.35 32.42 -15.13
C SER A 226 -30.80 32.81 -16.54
N ASP A 227 -30.04 33.66 -17.23
CA ASP A 227 -30.37 34.32 -18.48
C ASP A 227 -29.53 33.77 -19.65
N GLU A 228 -28.44 33.03 -19.38
CA GLU A 228 -27.63 32.35 -20.40
C GLU A 228 -28.02 30.89 -20.62
N LEU A 229 -28.97 30.34 -19.83
CA LEU A 229 -29.52 29.00 -20.10
C LEU A 229 -30.54 28.98 -21.26
N TYR A 230 -30.78 30.15 -21.87
CA TYR A 230 -31.81 30.40 -22.88
C TYR A 230 -31.25 30.82 -24.25
N TYR A 231 -29.93 30.70 -24.46
CA TYR A 231 -29.29 30.72 -25.77
C TYR A 231 -28.34 29.54 -25.93
#